data_AF-A0A7S1Q8U1-F1
#
_entry.id   AF-A0A7S1Q8U1-F1
#
_cell.length_a   1.000
_cell.length_b   1.000
_cell.length_c   1.000
_cell.angle_alpha   90.00
_cell.angle_beta   90.00
_cell.angle_gamma   90.00
#
_symmetry.space_group_name_H-M   'P 1'
#
loop_
_entity.id
_entity.type
_entity.pdbx_description
1 polymer ?
#
loop_
_entity_poly.entity_id
_entity_poly.type
_entity_poly.pdbx_seq_one_letter_code
_entity_poly.pdbx_strand_id
1 'polypeptide(L)'
;DAAGPSAAEDYTTIMLCQLPPALSLEGLVGILDAQGYERCYDLVHLVSANRRLVSGAPDLSIGYAFVNFCSFADAKMFRELFHGIPLDSAHPDRCCVIRTSYIQGFLPSLRALEQSKKRGKLRGSAVVQL
;
A
#
# COMPACT_ATOMS: atom_id res chain seq x y z
N ASP A 1 -16.60 -0.37 23.04
CA ASP A 1 -16.77 -1.43 22.03
C ASP A 1 -16.92 -0.89 20.63
N ALA A 2 -15.84 -0.95 19.84
CA ALA A 2 -15.91 -0.75 18.40
C ALA A 2 -15.37 -2.01 17.72
N ALA A 3 -16.17 -3.08 17.76
CA ALA A 3 -15.99 -4.23 16.91
C ALA A 3 -16.13 -3.76 15.45
N GLY A 4 -14.99 -3.49 14.81
CA GLY A 4 -14.93 -3.30 13.35
C GLY A 4 -15.44 -4.58 12.66
N PRO A 5 -15.97 -4.47 11.43
CA PRO A 5 -16.77 -5.53 10.82
C PRO A 5 -16.02 -6.87 10.82
N SER A 6 -16.52 -7.80 11.62
CA SER A 6 -16.25 -9.22 11.51
C SER A 6 -17.08 -9.73 10.33
N ALA A 7 -16.51 -9.77 9.14
CA ALA A 7 -17.20 -10.31 7.97
C ALA A 7 -16.22 -11.03 7.04
N ALA A 8 -16.61 -12.25 6.69
CA ALA A 8 -16.03 -13.13 5.70
C ALA A 8 -16.10 -12.55 4.28
N GLU A 9 -15.38 -11.46 4.03
CA GLU A 9 -15.14 -10.96 2.68
C GLU A 9 -13.73 -11.34 2.27
N ASP A 10 -13.60 -12.18 1.24
CA ASP A 10 -12.32 -12.57 0.63
C ASP A 10 -11.68 -11.36 -0.07
N TYR A 11 -11.15 -10.41 0.71
CA TYR A 11 -10.40 -9.28 0.19
C TYR A 11 -8.92 -9.66 0.02
N THR A 12 -8.39 -9.38 -1.16
CA THR A 12 -6.98 -9.59 -1.49
C THR A 12 -6.25 -8.27 -1.64
N THR A 13 -6.96 -7.21 -2.02
CA THR A 13 -6.39 -5.88 -2.19
C THR A 13 -6.65 -5.01 -0.97
N ILE A 14 -5.58 -4.46 -0.40
CA ILE A 14 -5.65 -3.53 0.71
C ILE A 14 -5.03 -2.19 0.34
N MET A 15 -5.47 -1.15 1.04
CA MET A 15 -4.92 0.19 0.99
C MET A 15 -4.20 0.48 2.30
N LEU A 16 -2.91 0.79 2.21
CA LEU A 16 -2.12 1.28 3.33
C LEU A 16 -2.26 2.79 3.36
N CYS A 17 -2.65 3.35 4.50
CA CYS A 17 -2.80 4.78 4.72
C CYS A 17 -1.84 5.25 5.83
N GLN A 18 -1.60 6.56 5.85
CA GLN A 18 -0.69 7.23 6.79
C GLN A 18 0.77 6.74 6.67
N LEU A 19 1.18 6.33 5.47
CA LEU A 19 2.57 6.01 5.20
C LEU A 19 3.46 7.26 5.34
N PRO A 20 4.71 7.14 5.80
CA PRO A 20 5.65 8.24 5.82
C PRO A 20 5.80 8.84 4.40
N PRO A 21 5.77 10.17 4.24
CA PRO A 21 5.83 10.80 2.92
C PRO A 21 7.19 10.60 2.24
N ALA A 22 8.24 10.30 3.01
CA ALA A 22 9.56 9.92 2.52
C ALA A 22 9.66 8.46 2.08
N LEU A 23 8.70 7.61 2.43
CA LEU A 23 8.71 6.19 2.07
C LEU A 23 8.64 6.04 0.54
N SER A 24 9.65 5.39 -0.02
CA SER A 24 9.69 5.02 -1.44
C SER A 24 8.98 3.69 -1.68
N LEU A 25 8.65 3.41 -2.94
CA LEU A 25 8.11 2.11 -3.33
C LEU A 25 9.08 0.99 -2.95
N GLU A 26 10.37 1.15 -3.25
CA GLU A 26 11.42 0.19 -2.89
C GLU A 26 11.54 -0.01 -1.38
N GLY A 27 11.41 1.06 -0.59
CA GLY A 27 11.39 0.97 0.86
C GLY A 27 10.18 0.21 1.38
N LEU A 28 8.99 0.42 0.80
CA LEU A 28 7.80 -0.34 1.14
C LEU A 28 7.95 -1.82 0.78
N VAL A 29 8.44 -2.13 -0.42
CA VAL A 29 8.76 -3.51 -0.84
C VAL A 29 9.77 -4.15 0.10
N GLY A 30 10.86 -3.46 0.43
CA GLY A 30 11.85 -3.97 1.38
C GLY A 30 11.29 -4.22 2.78
N ILE A 31 10.33 -3.43 3.26
CA ILE A 31 9.63 -3.69 4.52
C ILE A 31 8.75 -4.94 4.42
N LEU A 32 8.01 -5.10 3.32
CA LEU A 32 7.19 -6.30 3.07
C LEU A 32 8.06 -7.56 3.03
N ASP A 33 9.15 -7.51 2.27
CA ASP A 33 10.07 -8.63 2.07
C ASP A 33 10.81 -8.98 3.37
N ALA A 34 11.24 -7.97 4.15
CA ALA A 34 11.86 -8.18 5.45
C ALA A 34 10.92 -8.83 6.48
N GLN A 35 9.60 -8.70 6.32
CA GLN A 35 8.60 -9.40 7.12
C GLN A 35 8.20 -10.77 6.53
N GLY A 36 8.81 -11.19 5.42
CA GLY A 36 8.57 -12.49 4.78
C GLY A 36 7.42 -12.51 3.77
N TYR A 37 6.96 -11.35 3.29
CA TYR A 37 5.86 -11.25 2.32
C TYR A 37 6.29 -11.23 0.85
N GLU A 38 7.57 -11.41 0.52
CA GLU A 38 8.14 -11.31 -0.86
C GLU A 38 7.36 -12.09 -1.93
N ARG A 39 6.67 -13.18 -1.53
CA ARG A 39 5.88 -14.04 -2.42
C ARG A 39 4.40 -14.12 -2.06
N CYS A 40 3.92 -13.20 -1.24
CA CYS A 40 2.54 -13.13 -0.77
C CYS A 40 1.71 -12.06 -1.47
N TYR A 41 2.34 -11.26 -2.35
CA TYR A 41 1.68 -10.20 -3.10
C TYR A 41 2.13 -10.17 -4.57
N ASP A 42 1.21 -9.80 -5.45
CA ASP A 42 1.45 -9.72 -6.91
C ASP A 42 1.62 -8.27 -7.39
N LEU A 43 1.08 -7.31 -6.62
CA LEU A 43 1.01 -5.92 -7.05
C LEU A 43 1.20 -4.98 -5.86
N VAL A 44 2.16 -4.07 -5.97
CA VAL A 44 2.36 -2.97 -5.03
C VAL A 44 2.47 -1.67 -5.81
N HIS A 45 1.73 -0.65 -5.37
CA HIS A 45 1.93 0.69 -5.93
C HIS A 45 1.71 1.80 -4.92
N LEU A 46 2.57 2.81 -5.03
CA LEU A 46 2.58 3.98 -4.17
C LEU A 46 2.00 5.18 -4.94
N VAL A 47 0.99 5.82 -4.36
CA VAL A 47 0.37 6.99 -5.00
C VAL A 47 1.13 8.25 -4.59
N SER A 48 1.41 9.12 -5.57
CA SER A 48 2.11 10.38 -5.32
C SER A 48 1.14 11.55 -5.29
N ALA A 49 1.46 12.57 -4.49
CA ALA A 49 0.91 13.90 -4.75
C ALA A 49 1.53 14.33 -6.06
N ASN A 50 0.76 14.30 -7.14
CA ASN A 50 1.12 14.99 -8.36
C ASN A 50 1.10 16.50 -8.07
N ARG A 51 2.15 16.99 -7.40
CA ARG A 51 2.48 18.40 -7.31
C ARG A 51 3.56 18.58 -8.36
N ARG A 52 3.16 19.11 -9.52
CA ARG A 52 4.04 19.64 -10.57
C ARG A 52 5.40 19.95 -9.96
N LEU A 53 6.42 19.20 -10.40
CA LEU A 53 7.82 19.41 -10.06
C LEU A 53 8.13 20.91 -10.13
N VAL A 54 8.12 21.57 -8.97
CA VAL A 54 8.90 22.78 -8.78
C VAL A 54 10.31 22.25 -8.66
N SER A 55 11.13 22.49 -9.68
CA SER A 55 12.52 22.01 -9.76
C SER A 55 13.23 22.20 -8.41
N GLY A 56 13.53 21.09 -7.72
CA GLY A 56 14.32 21.09 -6.48
C GLY A 56 13.63 20.60 -5.21
N ALA A 57 12.31 20.38 -5.18
CA ALA A 57 11.64 19.79 -4.01
C ALA A 57 11.60 18.26 -4.08
N PRO A 58 11.85 17.53 -2.98
CA PRO A 58 11.72 16.06 -2.96
C PRO A 58 10.27 15.65 -3.22
N ASP A 59 10.09 14.69 -4.12
CA ASP A 59 8.79 14.11 -4.47
C ASP A 59 8.24 13.33 -3.27
N LEU A 60 7.29 13.92 -2.54
CA LEU A 60 6.69 13.36 -1.33
C LEU A 60 5.47 12.51 -1.69
N SER A 61 5.40 11.29 -1.16
CA SER A 61 4.19 10.47 -1.28
C SER A 61 3.06 11.09 -0.47
N ILE A 62 1.81 10.89 -0.91
CA ILE A 62 0.61 11.35 -0.17
C ILE A 62 0.23 10.44 0.99
N GLY A 63 1.14 9.53 1.36
CA GLY A 63 0.98 8.66 2.50
C GLY A 63 -0.02 7.53 2.28
N TYR A 64 -0.25 7.11 1.02
CA TYR A 64 -1.01 5.88 0.76
C TYR A 64 -0.49 5.05 -0.39
N ALA A 65 -0.62 3.73 -0.22
CA ALA A 65 -0.25 2.70 -1.18
C ALA A 65 -1.37 1.65 -1.29
N PHE A 66 -1.33 0.88 -2.37
CA PHE A 66 -2.19 -0.27 -2.55
C PHE A 66 -1.33 -1.51 -2.76
N VAL A 67 -1.72 -2.60 -2.09
CA VAL A 67 -1.06 -3.89 -2.16
C VAL A 67 -2.12 -4.95 -2.46
N ASN A 68 -1.90 -5.74 -3.50
CA ASN A 68 -2.70 -6.91 -3.81
C ASN A 68 -1.96 -8.16 -3.35
N PHE A 69 -2.50 -8.81 -2.32
CA PHE A 69 -2.06 -10.12 -1.85
C PHE A 69 -2.61 -11.24 -2.73
N CYS A 70 -1.92 -12.38 -2.71
CA CYS A 70 -2.30 -13.55 -3.48
C CYS A 70 -3.46 -14.31 -2.81
N SER A 71 -3.54 -14.22 -1.48
CA SER A 71 -4.58 -14.86 -0.68
C SER A 71 -5.19 -13.89 0.34
N PHE A 72 -6.46 -14.16 0.69
CA PHE A 72 -7.14 -13.46 1.78
C PHE A 72 -6.43 -13.67 3.13
N ALA A 73 -5.87 -14.87 3.36
CA ALA A 73 -5.15 -15.18 4.59
C ALA A 73 -3.93 -14.26 4.79
N ASP A 74 -3.15 -14.05 3.73
CA ASP A 74 -1.98 -13.15 3.77
C ASP A 74 -2.40 -11.70 4.01
N ALA A 75 -3.44 -11.24 3.30
CA ALA A 75 -3.98 -9.88 3.48
C ALA A 75 -4.49 -9.65 4.91
N LYS A 76 -5.15 -10.66 5.49
CA LYS A 76 -5.63 -10.62 6.87
C LYS A 76 -4.48 -10.59 7.87
N MET A 77 -3.50 -11.47 7.71
CA MET A 77 -2.34 -11.54 8.60
C MET A 77 -1.54 -10.24 8.55
N PHE A 78 -1.31 -9.71 7.35
CA PHE A 78 -0.66 -8.42 7.17
C PHE A 78 -1.43 -7.30 7.85
N ARG A 79 -2.76 -7.27 7.70
CA ARG A 79 -3.62 -6.31 8.41
C ARG A 79 -3.44 -6.40 9.93
N GLU A 80 -3.51 -7.59 10.51
CA GLU A 80 -3.41 -7.77 11.96
C GLU A 80 -2.03 -7.36 12.50
N LEU A 81 -0.97 -7.56 11.72
CA LEU A 81 0.40 -7.22 12.12
C LEU A 81 0.74 -5.73 11.94
N PHE A 82 0.29 -5.10 10.86
CA PHE A 82 0.70 -3.74 10.51
C PHE A 82 -0.33 -2.66 10.86
N HIS A 83 -1.60 -3.01 11.03
CA HIS A 83 -2.64 -2.03 11.34
C HIS A 83 -2.43 -1.46 12.75
N GLY A 84 -2.27 -0.14 12.85
CA GLY A 84 -2.05 0.54 14.13
C GLY A 84 -0.59 0.56 14.57
N ILE A 85 0.35 -0.02 13.79
CA ILE A 85 1.77 -0.01 14.11
C ILE A 85 2.46 1.22 13.47
N PRO A 86 3.28 1.97 14.22
CA PRO A 86 4.09 3.04 13.64
C PRO A 86 5.16 2.47 12.71
N LEU A 87 5.17 2.93 11.45
CA LEU A 87 6.17 2.53 10.44
C LEU A 87 7.51 3.25 10.61
N ASP A 88 7.53 4.32 11.39
CA ASP A 88 8.71 5.13 11.63
C ASP A 88 8.78 5.48 13.12
N SER A 89 9.89 5.10 13.76
CA SER A 89 10.16 5.43 15.16
C SER A 89 10.25 6.94 15.39
N ALA A 90 10.51 7.73 14.35
CA ALA A 90 10.54 9.19 14.44
C ALA A 90 9.14 9.83 14.57
N HIS A 91 8.09 9.13 14.13
CA HIS A 91 6.71 9.62 14.14
C HIS A 91 5.75 8.55 14.68
N PRO A 92 5.79 8.27 15.99
CA PRO A 92 4.95 7.23 16.61
C PRO A 92 3.45 7.55 16.53
N ASP A 93 3.06 8.80 16.25
CA ASP A 93 1.68 9.22 15.99
C ASP A 93 1.16 8.77 14.61
N ARG A 94 2.06 8.43 13.68
CA ARG A 94 1.73 8.00 12.32
C ARG A 94 1.69 6.49 12.22
N CYS A 95 0.68 5.92 12.85
CA CYS A 95 0.39 4.49 12.72
C CYS A 95 -0.05 4.15 11.30
N CYS A 96 0.45 3.05 10.74
CA CYS A 96 -0.04 2.54 9.46
C CYS A 96 -1.50 2.12 9.61
N VAL A 97 -2.39 2.72 8.82
CA VAL A 97 -3.80 2.37 8.81
C VAL A 97 -4.10 1.55 7.59
N ILE A 98 -4.42 0.28 7.80
CA ILE A 98 -4.81 -0.63 6.72
C ILE A 98 -6.33 -0.57 6.53
N ARG A 99 -6.76 -0.32 5.29
CA ARG A 99 -8.15 -0.34 4.85
C ARG A 99 -8.33 -1.36 3.73
N THR A 100 -9.53 -1.91 3.61
CA THR A 100 -9.90 -2.70 2.43
C THR A 100 -10.01 -1.76 1.23
N SER A 101 -9.46 -2.16 0.09
CA SER A 101 -9.61 -1.40 -1.15
C SER A 101 -11.03 -1.58 -1.70
N TYR A 102 -11.60 -0.54 -2.32
CA TYR A 102 -12.84 -0.68 -3.07
C TYR A 102 -12.64 -1.52 -4.34
N ILE A 103 -11.42 -1.49 -4.89
CA ILE A 103 -11.02 -2.27 -6.05
C ILE A 103 -10.33 -3.53 -5.53
N GLN A 104 -10.95 -4.69 -5.74
CA GLN A 104 -10.46 -6.00 -5.28
C GLN A 104 -9.93 -6.85 -6.44
N GLY A 105 -8.87 -7.60 -6.17
CA GLY A 105 -8.23 -8.52 -7.10
C GLY A 105 -7.16 -7.88 -7.99
N PHE A 106 -6.33 -8.73 -8.58
CA PHE A 106 -5.16 -8.34 -9.37
C PHE A 106 -5.53 -7.54 -10.63
N LEU A 107 -6.38 -8.09 -11.51
CA LEU A 107 -6.71 -7.45 -12.79
C LEU A 107 -7.39 -6.08 -12.64
N PRO A 108 -8.40 -5.89 -11.75
CA PRO A 108 -8.98 -4.58 -11.51
C PRO A 108 -7.97 -3.58 -10.94
N SER A 109 -7.14 -4.03 -9.98
CA SER A 109 -6.10 -3.19 -9.38
C SER A 109 -5.02 -2.78 -10.38
N LEU A 110 -4.62 -3.69 -11.27
CA LEU A 110 -3.68 -3.41 -12.35
C LEU A 110 -4.25 -2.36 -13.33
N ARG A 111 -5.53 -2.48 -13.72
CA ARG A 111 -6.16 -1.46 -14.57
C ARG A 111 -6.25 -0.10 -13.87
N ALA A 112 -6.58 -0.07 -12.58
CA ALA A 112 -6.62 1.16 -11.80
C ALA A 112 -5.24 1.83 -11.73
N LEU A 113 -4.19 1.02 -11.58
CA LEU A 113 -2.81 1.45 -11.67
C LEU A 113 -2.50 2.04 -13.05
N GLU A 114 -2.80 1.34 -14.15
CA GLU A 114 -2.55 1.82 -15.51
C GLU A 114 -3.26 3.15 -15.80
N GLN A 115 -4.51 3.30 -15.35
CA GLN A 115 -5.26 4.55 -15.47
C GLN A 115 -4.59 5.67 -14.66
N SER A 116 -4.10 5.37 -13.46
CA SER A 116 -3.40 6.33 -12.61
C SER A 116 -2.04 6.73 -13.20
N LYS A 117 -1.37 5.83 -13.93
CA LYS A 117 -0.13 6.13 -14.69
C LYS A 117 -0.42 7.11 -15.81
N LYS A 118 -1.47 6.86 -16.60
CA LYS A 118 -1.93 7.76 -17.67
C LYS A 118 -2.28 9.16 -17.17
N ARG A 119 -2.74 9.29 -15.92
CA ARG A 119 -3.06 10.57 -15.26
C ARG A 119 -1.87 11.25 -14.57
N GLY A 120 -0.66 10.66 -14.64
CA GLY A 120 0.54 11.19 -14.00
C GLY A 120 0.48 11.22 -12.47
N LYS A 121 -0.35 10.39 -11.83
CA LYS A 121 -0.61 10.41 -10.37
C LYS A 121 0.20 9.40 -9.56
N LEU A 122 1.15 8.71 -10.17
CA LEU A 122 1.91 7.63 -9.53
C LEU A 122 3.41 7.90 -9.56
N ARG A 123 4.07 7.54 -8.46
CA ARG A 123 5.54 7.62 -8.32
C ARG A 123 6.23 6.35 -8.82
N GLY A 124 5.54 5.21 -8.73
CA GLY A 124 6.07 3.90 -9.13
C GLY A 124 5.07 2.78 -8.88
N SER A 125 5.33 1.63 -9.50
CA SER A 125 4.58 0.40 -9.30
C SER A 125 5.49 -0.79 -9.48
N ALA A 126 5.42 -1.75 -8.56
CA ALA A 126 6.07 -3.04 -8.68
C ALA A 126 4.99 -4.08 -8.96
N VAL A 127 5.14 -4.79 -10.07
CA VAL A 127 4.40 -6.03 -10.32
C VAL A 127 5.39 -7.13 -9.96
N VAL A 128 5.09 -7.89 -8.93
CA VAL A 128 5.90 -9.05 -8.55
C VAL A 128 5.33 -10.23 -9.31
N GLN A 129 6.10 -10.77 -10.24
CA GLN A 129 5.78 -12.06 -10.83
C GLN A 129 6.17 -13.13 -9.80
N LEU A 130 5.17 -13.78 -9.22
CA LEU A 130 5.37 -15.00 -8.43
C LEU A 130 5.92 -16.14 -9.30
#